data_AF-A0A7W5ZPZ5-F1
#
_entry.id   AF-A0A7W5ZPZ5-F1
#
_cell.length_a   1.000
_cell.length_b   1.000
_cell.length_c   1.000
_cell.angle_alpha   90.00
_cell.angle_beta   90.00
_cell.angle_gamma   90.00
#
_symmetry.space_group_name_H-M   'P 1'
#
loop_
_entity.id
_entity.type
_entity.pdbx_description
1 polymer ?
#
loop_
_entity_poly.entity_id
_entity_poly.type
_entity_poly.pdbx_seq_one_letter_code
_entity_poly.pdbx_strand_id
1 'polypeptide(L)'
;MKRITLILVSSILFFFTANAQTDNLFKAIQGQDSIMFNITFNTCDLGPLEELVSENFEFYHDKGGITMGKRAFINSLKNGLCAHPERYQSRRELVKGSMEVYPLAKDGVIYGAIQSGRHRFYETNKGQPERFASIARFTHLWLLEAGKWRFARGLSFDHQTTDAPDKEANTFENEEGIKQWLAQNHIPALGVGIIREGKLKEINVYGEIKKGETAPYNALFNVASLTKPVVAILTLRLVSAGKWKLDEPLANYWIDPDLKNDPRHAQLTTRHVLSHQTGFPNWRRNHPTQKLAFNSDPGTAYGYSGEGLEYLRKALEKKFKKSLDQLAKEWVLEPIGMKDTHFYWDGSFDESRFAVGYNTQGIPYNINKTTTPNAADDLVTTIEDYGKFLVSVLNNEGLSKAVAEEMVKHQVKTKENKYFGLGWEMYELANGDYALSHGGADEGVKTLVFIFPKTREGLLIFTNADDGYKAYDLLVKSYLKDKGKQIIDIEMGKK
;
A
#
# COMPACT_ATOMS: atom_id res chain seq x y z
N MET A 1 9.54 60.27 -8.21
CA MET A 1 10.20 59.08 -7.62
C MET A 1 9.21 57.94 -7.54
N LYS A 2 9.19 57.04 -8.53
CA LYS A 2 8.47 55.76 -8.46
C LYS A 2 9.49 54.66 -8.74
N ARG A 3 9.84 53.89 -7.72
CA ARG A 3 10.75 52.74 -7.82
C ARG A 3 9.94 51.53 -8.31
N ILE A 4 10.34 50.99 -9.45
CA ILE A 4 9.87 49.71 -9.99
C ILE A 4 10.74 48.64 -9.34
N THR A 5 10.13 47.78 -8.52
CA THR A 5 10.80 46.60 -7.95
C THR A 5 10.56 45.42 -8.88
N LEU A 6 11.61 45.00 -9.58
CA LEU A 6 11.64 43.79 -10.40
C LEU A 6 11.86 42.59 -9.45
N ILE A 7 10.83 41.78 -9.20
CA ILE A 7 10.96 40.52 -8.45
C ILE A 7 11.29 39.43 -9.47
N LEU A 8 12.53 38.95 -9.40
CA LEU A 8 13.04 37.80 -10.15
C LEU A 8 12.42 36.52 -9.57
N VAL A 9 11.41 35.97 -10.24
CA VAL A 9 10.86 34.64 -9.93
C VAL A 9 11.72 33.61 -10.67
N SER A 10 12.66 32.99 -9.97
CA SER A 10 13.44 31.86 -10.49
C SER A 10 13.74 30.86 -9.39
N SER A 11 12.78 29.96 -9.13
CA SER A 11 13.05 28.73 -8.35
C SER A 11 11.81 27.82 -8.27
N ILE A 12 11.27 27.37 -9.40
CA ILE A 12 10.40 26.18 -9.46
C ILE A 12 10.75 25.40 -10.73
N LEU A 13 11.86 24.66 -10.71
CA LEU A 13 12.23 23.73 -11.80
C LEU A 13 13.10 22.54 -11.36
N PHE A 14 13.43 22.40 -10.07
CA PHE A 14 14.37 21.36 -9.60
C PHE A 14 13.74 20.02 -9.21
N PHE A 15 12.41 19.88 -9.18
CA PHE A 15 11.77 18.61 -8.77
C PHE A 15 11.35 17.69 -9.95
N PHE A 16 11.27 18.21 -11.17
CA PHE A 16 10.95 17.37 -12.35
C PHE A 16 12.17 16.66 -12.94
N THR A 17 13.39 17.13 -12.67
CA THR A 17 14.62 16.57 -13.24
C THR A 17 15.07 15.30 -12.53
N ALA A 18 14.86 15.19 -11.21
CA ALA A 18 15.35 14.04 -10.43
C ALA A 18 14.69 12.71 -10.85
N ASN A 19 13.36 12.67 -10.99
CA ASN A 19 12.63 11.45 -11.40
C ASN A 19 12.92 11.07 -12.87
N ALA A 20 13.07 12.04 -13.77
CA ALA A 20 13.44 11.77 -15.16
C ALA A 20 14.90 11.27 -15.27
N GLN A 21 15.80 11.76 -14.41
CA GLN A 21 17.20 11.36 -14.38
C GLN A 21 17.39 9.96 -13.79
N THR A 22 16.60 9.58 -12.78
CA THR A 22 16.62 8.21 -12.20
C THR A 22 16.05 7.16 -13.16
N ASP A 23 14.95 7.45 -13.86
CA ASP A 23 14.37 6.52 -14.84
C ASP A 23 15.30 6.33 -16.06
N ASN A 24 15.97 7.40 -16.48
CA ASN A 24 16.99 7.32 -17.53
C ASN A 24 18.22 6.52 -17.07
N LEU A 25 18.64 6.67 -15.82
CA LEU A 25 19.76 5.90 -15.26
C LEU A 25 19.41 4.42 -15.16
N PHE A 26 18.23 4.09 -14.63
CA PHE A 26 17.78 2.70 -14.51
C PHE A 26 17.80 2.00 -15.87
N LYS A 27 17.21 2.62 -16.90
CA LYS A 27 17.22 2.09 -18.27
C LYS A 27 18.63 1.98 -18.86
N ALA A 28 19.49 2.95 -18.61
CA ALA A 28 20.87 2.93 -19.08
C ALA A 28 21.64 1.74 -18.49
N ILE A 29 21.57 1.54 -17.17
CA ILE A 29 22.24 0.44 -16.48
C ILE A 29 21.61 -0.91 -16.84
N GLN A 30 20.29 -0.99 -16.97
CA GLN A 30 19.60 -2.19 -17.46
C GLN A 30 20.05 -2.56 -18.88
N GLY A 31 20.29 -1.56 -19.74
CA GLY A 31 20.87 -1.77 -21.06
C GLY A 31 22.27 -2.36 -21.00
N GLN A 32 23.15 -1.85 -20.12
CA GLN A 32 24.50 -2.38 -19.94
C GLN A 32 24.50 -3.81 -19.39
N ASP A 33 23.63 -4.11 -18.43
CA ASP A 33 23.43 -5.47 -17.91
C ASP A 33 23.04 -6.43 -19.03
N SER A 34 22.10 -6.03 -19.89
CA SER A 34 21.69 -6.84 -21.04
C SER A 34 22.85 -7.11 -22.00
N ILE A 35 23.74 -6.14 -22.25
CA ILE A 35 24.93 -6.37 -23.09
C ILE A 35 25.87 -7.37 -22.42
N MET A 36 26.19 -7.16 -21.15
CA MET A 36 27.10 -8.03 -20.37
C MET A 36 26.65 -9.48 -20.40
N PHE A 37 25.34 -9.71 -20.30
CA PHE A 37 24.86 -11.05 -20.01
C PHE A 37 24.03 -11.67 -21.11
N ASN A 38 23.10 -10.96 -21.75
CA ASN A 38 22.31 -11.54 -22.83
C ASN A 38 23.13 -11.68 -24.11
N ILE A 39 24.03 -10.74 -24.38
CA ILE A 39 24.94 -10.82 -25.53
C ILE A 39 26.17 -11.60 -25.13
N THR A 40 26.96 -11.12 -24.17
CA THR A 40 28.26 -11.76 -23.91
C THR A 40 28.14 -13.09 -23.17
N PHE A 41 27.66 -13.10 -21.92
CA PHE A 41 27.71 -14.31 -21.10
C PHE A 41 26.90 -15.46 -21.73
N ASN A 42 25.68 -15.19 -22.16
CA ASN A 42 24.75 -16.22 -22.63
C ASN A 42 25.11 -16.76 -24.02
N THR A 43 25.80 -16.00 -24.88
CA THR A 43 26.19 -16.47 -26.23
C THR A 43 27.68 -16.77 -26.37
N CYS A 44 28.46 -16.52 -25.32
CA CYS A 44 29.92 -16.59 -25.34
C CYS A 44 30.59 -15.65 -26.37
N ASP A 45 29.90 -14.60 -26.82
CA ASP A 45 30.51 -13.50 -27.56
C ASP A 45 31.24 -12.54 -26.61
N LEU A 46 32.55 -12.74 -26.46
CA LEU A 46 33.38 -11.95 -25.55
C LEU A 46 33.79 -10.58 -26.11
N GLY A 47 33.47 -10.27 -27.37
CA GLY A 47 33.88 -9.02 -28.03
C GLY A 47 33.45 -7.75 -27.27
N PRO A 48 32.19 -7.63 -26.82
CA PRO A 48 31.71 -6.46 -26.09
C PRO A 48 32.41 -6.22 -24.73
N LEU A 49 33.00 -7.25 -24.10
CA LEU A 49 33.64 -7.10 -22.78
C LEU A 49 34.85 -6.17 -22.81
N GLU A 50 35.56 -6.10 -23.93
CA GLU A 50 36.72 -5.22 -24.07
C GLU A 50 36.34 -3.75 -23.90
N GLU A 51 35.12 -3.38 -24.29
CA GLU A 51 34.59 -2.03 -24.10
C GLU A 51 33.72 -1.88 -22.86
N LEU A 52 33.15 -2.95 -22.34
CA LEU A 52 32.23 -2.84 -21.21
C LEU A 52 32.94 -2.87 -19.85
N VAL A 53 34.04 -3.60 -19.73
CA VAL A 53 34.74 -3.83 -18.46
C VAL A 53 35.84 -2.78 -18.24
N SER A 54 35.92 -2.23 -17.03
CA SER A 54 36.99 -1.28 -16.64
C SER A 54 38.34 -1.98 -16.54
N GLU A 55 39.45 -1.28 -16.79
CA GLU A 55 40.80 -1.88 -16.72
C GLU A 55 41.12 -2.41 -15.31
N ASN A 56 40.68 -1.69 -14.27
CA ASN A 56 40.86 -2.05 -12.87
C ASN A 56 39.72 -2.91 -12.32
N PHE A 57 39.11 -3.75 -13.16
CA PHE A 57 37.96 -4.56 -12.78
C PHE A 57 38.25 -5.52 -11.62
N GLU A 58 37.26 -5.69 -10.75
CA GLU A 58 37.33 -6.64 -9.63
C GLU A 58 36.09 -7.53 -9.61
N PHE A 59 36.28 -8.84 -9.50
CA PHE A 59 35.19 -9.79 -9.38
C PHE A 59 35.34 -10.67 -8.17
N TYR A 60 34.31 -10.69 -7.33
CA TYR A 60 34.23 -11.49 -6.12
C TYR A 60 33.13 -12.51 -6.28
N HIS A 61 33.49 -13.80 -6.25
CA HIS A 61 32.54 -14.89 -6.31
C HIS A 61 32.68 -15.78 -5.08
N ASP A 62 31.57 -16.03 -4.38
CA ASP A 62 31.53 -16.85 -3.16
C ASP A 62 32.06 -18.29 -3.33
N LYS A 63 31.83 -18.92 -4.48
CA LYS A 63 32.32 -20.26 -4.86
C LYS A 63 33.57 -20.23 -5.74
N GLY A 64 33.67 -19.25 -6.64
CA GLY A 64 34.74 -19.16 -7.65
C GLY A 64 35.99 -18.39 -7.19
N GLY A 65 35.94 -17.73 -6.04
CA GLY A 65 37.03 -16.90 -5.53
C GLY A 65 37.11 -15.52 -6.20
N ILE A 66 38.28 -14.89 -6.08
CA ILE A 66 38.51 -13.51 -6.52
C ILE A 66 39.21 -13.51 -7.89
N THR A 67 38.73 -12.67 -8.82
CA THR A 67 39.41 -12.38 -10.09
C THR A 67 39.70 -10.89 -10.18
N MET A 68 40.97 -10.52 -10.40
CA MET A 68 41.43 -9.14 -10.42
C MET A 68 41.95 -8.76 -11.81
N GLY A 69 41.46 -7.64 -12.32
CA GLY A 69 41.83 -7.06 -13.61
C GLY A 69 41.02 -7.61 -14.77
N LYS A 70 40.75 -6.72 -15.74
CA LYS A 70 39.98 -7.01 -16.95
C LYS A 70 40.46 -8.24 -17.71
N ARG A 71 41.76 -8.32 -17.99
CA ARG A 71 42.37 -9.42 -18.75
C ARG A 71 42.19 -10.77 -18.06
N ALA A 72 42.29 -10.81 -16.73
CA ALA A 72 42.10 -12.04 -15.97
C ALA A 72 40.64 -12.50 -16.05
N PHE A 73 39.69 -11.58 -15.94
CA PHE A 73 38.26 -11.87 -16.04
C PHE A 73 37.83 -12.34 -17.43
N ILE A 74 38.27 -11.68 -18.50
CA ILE A 74 37.95 -12.12 -19.87
C ILE A 74 38.54 -13.52 -20.13
N ASN A 75 39.78 -13.77 -19.67
CA ASN A 75 40.41 -15.08 -19.80
C ASN A 75 39.72 -16.16 -18.95
N SER A 76 39.18 -15.83 -17.77
CA SER A 76 38.47 -16.82 -16.94
C SER A 76 37.17 -17.27 -17.61
N LEU A 77 36.46 -16.37 -18.30
CA LEU A 77 35.30 -16.73 -19.12
C LEU A 77 35.71 -17.58 -20.32
N LYS A 78 36.73 -17.12 -21.08
CA LYS A 78 37.22 -17.79 -22.29
C LYS A 78 37.71 -19.22 -22.03
N ASN A 79 38.44 -19.43 -20.94
CA ASN A 79 39.01 -20.72 -20.60
C ASN A 79 38.11 -21.57 -19.69
N GLY A 80 37.01 -20.99 -19.18
CA GLY A 80 36.05 -21.64 -18.32
C GLY A 80 34.73 -21.89 -19.05
N LEU A 81 33.70 -21.13 -18.67
CA LEU A 81 32.32 -21.31 -19.13
C LEU A 81 32.16 -21.26 -20.66
N CYS A 82 33.04 -20.53 -21.35
CA CYS A 82 33.00 -20.35 -22.80
C CYS A 82 34.10 -21.12 -23.56
N ALA A 83 34.78 -22.07 -22.93
CA ALA A 83 35.83 -22.84 -23.60
C ALA A 83 35.28 -23.81 -24.65
N HIS A 84 34.12 -24.42 -24.38
CA HIS A 84 33.48 -25.44 -25.22
C HIS A 84 31.95 -25.27 -25.24
N PRO A 85 31.42 -24.16 -25.81
CA PRO A 85 29.99 -23.87 -25.81
C PRO A 85 29.17 -24.94 -26.54
N GLU A 86 29.79 -25.72 -27.43
CA GLU A 86 29.16 -26.86 -28.11
C GLU A 86 28.93 -28.09 -27.22
N ARG A 87 29.57 -28.13 -26.02
CA ARG A 87 29.47 -29.24 -25.05
C ARG A 87 28.68 -28.85 -23.82
N TYR A 88 28.92 -27.64 -23.31
CA TYR A 88 28.31 -27.10 -22.11
C TYR A 88 28.10 -25.60 -22.30
N GLN A 89 26.91 -25.13 -21.94
CA GLN A 89 26.58 -23.71 -21.95
C GLN A 89 25.89 -23.33 -20.64
N SER A 90 26.35 -22.24 -20.04
CA SER A 90 25.67 -21.60 -18.91
C SER A 90 24.88 -20.40 -19.43
N ARG A 91 23.62 -20.29 -19.01
CA ARG A 91 22.77 -19.13 -19.29
C ARG A 91 22.42 -18.45 -17.98
N ARG A 92 22.66 -17.15 -17.90
CA ARG A 92 22.23 -16.27 -16.81
C ARG A 92 20.97 -15.53 -17.22
N GLU A 93 20.04 -15.41 -16.29
CA GLU A 93 18.83 -14.61 -16.40
C GLU A 93 18.69 -13.68 -15.20
N LEU A 94 18.50 -12.38 -15.46
CA LEU A 94 18.14 -11.43 -14.41
C LEU A 94 16.73 -11.74 -13.91
N VAL A 95 16.58 -11.95 -12.61
CA VAL A 95 15.25 -12.16 -12.02
C VAL A 95 14.45 -10.88 -12.19
N LYS A 96 13.37 -10.97 -12.97
CA LYS A 96 12.46 -9.85 -13.25
C LYS A 96 11.99 -9.23 -11.93
N GLY A 97 12.06 -7.90 -11.82
CA GLY A 97 11.65 -7.17 -10.61
C GLY A 97 12.75 -7.02 -9.54
N SER A 98 13.76 -7.90 -9.52
CA SER A 98 14.80 -7.87 -8.49
C SER A 98 15.85 -6.76 -8.64
N MET A 99 15.90 -6.10 -9.80
CA MET A 99 16.94 -5.13 -10.11
C MET A 99 16.66 -3.77 -9.47
N GLU A 100 17.61 -3.30 -8.68
CA GLU A 100 17.65 -1.95 -8.12
C GLU A 100 18.88 -1.22 -8.67
N VAL A 101 18.75 0.10 -8.87
CA VAL A 101 19.84 0.96 -9.36
C VAL A 101 19.88 2.24 -8.54
N TYR A 102 21.04 2.52 -7.96
CA TYR A 102 21.28 3.68 -7.11
C TYR A 102 22.35 4.57 -7.75
N PRO A 103 22.09 5.87 -7.98
CA PRO A 103 23.09 6.79 -8.52
C PRO A 103 24.22 7.05 -7.52
N LEU A 104 25.45 7.10 -8.01
CA LEU A 104 26.59 7.68 -7.29
C LEU A 104 26.89 9.05 -7.89
N ALA A 105 26.63 10.10 -7.12
CA ALA A 105 26.81 11.48 -7.55
C ALA A 105 27.66 12.27 -6.56
N LYS A 106 28.44 13.20 -7.09
CA LYS A 106 29.18 14.20 -6.32
C LYS A 106 28.87 15.57 -6.89
N ASP A 107 28.47 16.50 -6.02
CA ASP A 107 28.10 17.88 -6.41
C ASP A 107 27.04 17.93 -7.52
N GLY A 108 26.09 16.98 -7.49
CA GLY A 108 25.00 16.86 -8.48
C GLY A 108 25.41 16.19 -9.81
N VAL A 109 26.68 15.80 -9.97
CA VAL A 109 27.18 15.11 -11.17
C VAL A 109 27.29 13.61 -10.89
N ILE A 110 26.58 12.80 -11.67
CA ILE A 110 26.65 11.34 -11.61
C ILE A 110 27.99 10.87 -12.17
N TYR A 111 28.76 10.15 -11.36
CA TYR A 111 30.02 9.53 -11.76
C TYR A 111 29.96 7.99 -11.74
N GLY A 112 28.89 7.41 -11.19
CA GLY A 112 28.72 5.98 -11.08
C GLY A 112 27.29 5.55 -10.76
N ALA A 113 27.07 4.24 -10.68
CA ALA A 113 25.85 3.64 -10.20
C ALA A 113 26.14 2.30 -9.51
N ILE A 114 25.38 1.99 -8.46
CA ILE A 114 25.34 0.67 -7.85
C ILE A 114 24.10 -0.03 -8.38
N GLN A 115 24.28 -1.21 -8.94
CA GLN A 115 23.19 -2.09 -9.36
C GLN A 115 23.18 -3.33 -8.45
N SER A 116 22.03 -3.74 -7.98
CA SER A 116 21.87 -4.97 -7.20
C SER A 116 20.64 -5.75 -7.63
N GLY A 117 20.61 -7.04 -7.34
CA GLY A 117 19.46 -7.90 -7.60
C GLY A 117 19.81 -9.39 -7.52
N ARG A 118 19.08 -10.21 -8.27
CA ARG A 118 19.31 -11.66 -8.34
C ARG A 118 19.42 -12.18 -9.76
N HIS A 119 20.26 -13.19 -9.96
CA HIS A 119 20.37 -13.93 -11.20
C HIS A 119 19.99 -15.39 -11.00
N ARG A 120 19.24 -15.95 -11.95
CA ARG A 120 19.16 -17.40 -12.14
C ARG A 120 20.19 -17.85 -13.15
N PHE A 121 20.76 -19.01 -12.90
CA PHE A 121 21.69 -19.68 -13.78
C PHE A 121 21.10 -21.02 -14.20
N TYR A 122 21.17 -21.27 -15.49
CA TYR A 122 20.76 -22.51 -16.13
C TYR A 122 21.97 -23.13 -16.82
N GLU A 123 21.95 -24.44 -16.94
CA GLU A 123 23.00 -25.21 -17.59
C GLU A 123 22.40 -26.09 -18.67
N THR A 124 23.05 -26.12 -19.82
CA THR A 124 22.73 -27.01 -20.93
C THR A 124 23.96 -27.84 -21.27
N ASN A 125 23.84 -29.16 -21.16
CA ASN A 125 24.82 -30.10 -21.67
C ASN A 125 24.40 -30.61 -23.05
N LYS A 126 25.36 -30.93 -23.92
CA LYS A 126 25.06 -31.45 -25.26
C LYS A 126 24.11 -32.65 -25.22
N GLY A 127 22.98 -32.53 -25.91
CA GLY A 127 21.97 -33.58 -26.01
C GLY A 127 21.07 -33.74 -24.78
N GLN A 128 21.15 -32.81 -23.81
CA GLN A 128 20.29 -32.77 -22.63
C GLN A 128 19.45 -31.48 -22.63
N PRO A 129 18.23 -31.51 -22.07
CA PRO A 129 17.46 -30.29 -21.88
C PRO A 129 18.17 -29.35 -20.90
N GLU A 130 17.93 -28.06 -21.07
CA GLU A 130 18.38 -27.04 -20.12
C GLU A 130 17.78 -27.32 -18.73
N ARG A 131 18.59 -27.14 -17.69
CA ARG A 131 18.14 -27.30 -16.29
C ARG A 131 18.57 -26.12 -15.45
N PHE A 132 17.78 -25.83 -14.42
CA PHE A 132 18.17 -24.88 -13.38
C PHE A 132 19.43 -25.38 -12.66
N ALA A 133 20.39 -24.49 -12.46
CA ALA A 133 21.64 -24.80 -11.76
C ALA A 133 21.73 -24.07 -10.42
N SER A 134 21.52 -22.75 -10.42
CA SER A 134 21.52 -21.98 -9.18
C SER A 134 20.84 -20.62 -9.30
N ILE A 135 20.54 -20.01 -8.16
CA ILE A 135 20.17 -18.60 -8.02
C ILE A 135 21.21 -17.92 -7.13
N ALA A 136 21.56 -16.67 -7.44
CA ALA A 136 22.53 -15.90 -6.67
C ALA A 136 22.14 -14.44 -6.55
N ARG A 137 22.59 -13.80 -5.47
CA ARG A 137 22.56 -12.35 -5.31
C ARG A 137 23.75 -11.74 -6.05
N PHE A 138 23.57 -10.51 -6.52
CA PHE A 138 24.68 -9.76 -7.10
C PHE A 138 24.69 -8.29 -6.67
N THR A 139 25.87 -7.70 -6.77
CA THR A 139 26.05 -6.24 -6.69
C THR A 139 27.12 -5.83 -7.68
N HIS A 140 26.80 -4.85 -8.52
CA HIS A 140 27.67 -4.31 -9.55
C HIS A 140 27.94 -2.83 -9.29
N LEU A 141 29.20 -2.44 -9.42
CA LEU A 141 29.61 -1.05 -9.53
C LEU A 141 29.83 -0.71 -11.00
N TRP A 142 29.07 0.28 -11.47
CA TRP A 142 29.24 0.90 -12.77
C TRP A 142 29.87 2.28 -12.58
N LEU A 143 30.93 2.58 -13.33
CA LEU A 143 31.57 3.90 -13.35
C LEU A 143 31.32 4.57 -14.70
N LEU A 144 31.05 5.86 -14.69
CA LEU A 144 30.88 6.66 -15.91
C LEU A 144 32.25 7.22 -16.32
N GLU A 145 32.93 6.54 -17.24
CA GLU A 145 34.26 6.89 -17.72
C GLU A 145 34.17 7.44 -19.15
N ALA A 146 34.58 8.70 -19.35
CA ALA A 146 34.50 9.38 -20.65
C ALA A 146 33.11 9.29 -21.32
N GLY A 147 32.03 9.39 -20.52
CA GLY A 147 30.65 9.31 -21.00
C GLY A 147 30.14 7.90 -21.30
N LYS A 148 30.94 6.86 -21.03
CA LYS A 148 30.55 5.44 -21.19
C LYS A 148 30.46 4.76 -19.82
N TRP A 149 29.43 3.95 -19.63
CA TRP A 149 29.30 3.12 -18.44
C TRP A 149 30.27 1.93 -18.51
N ARG A 150 31.10 1.78 -17.49
CA ARG A 150 32.09 0.71 -17.36
C ARG A 150 31.79 -0.14 -16.13
N PHE A 151 31.76 -1.45 -16.32
CA PHE A 151 31.62 -2.41 -15.25
C PHE A 151 32.94 -2.48 -14.48
N ALA A 152 32.97 -1.91 -13.28
CA ALA A 152 34.19 -1.73 -12.50
C ALA A 152 34.35 -2.76 -11.38
N ARG A 153 33.25 -3.23 -10.80
CA ARG A 153 33.29 -4.29 -9.78
C ARG A 153 32.04 -5.14 -9.83
N GLY A 154 32.20 -6.46 -9.76
CA GLY A 154 31.10 -7.41 -9.62
C GLY A 154 31.23 -8.27 -8.37
N LEU A 155 30.15 -8.38 -7.61
CA LEU A 155 29.99 -9.32 -6.52
C LEU A 155 28.90 -10.30 -6.92
N SER A 156 29.18 -11.59 -6.86
CA SER A 156 28.19 -12.65 -7.07
C SER A 156 28.28 -13.65 -5.93
N PHE A 157 27.22 -13.74 -5.14
CA PHE A 157 27.26 -14.38 -3.82
C PHE A 157 25.92 -14.99 -3.45
N ASP A 158 25.92 -15.83 -2.40
CA ASP A 158 24.75 -16.56 -1.94
C ASP A 158 24.18 -17.49 -3.04
N HIS A 159 25.06 -18.23 -3.70
CA HIS A 159 24.66 -19.19 -4.74
C HIS A 159 23.97 -20.42 -4.15
N GLN A 160 22.67 -20.53 -4.39
CA GLN A 160 21.82 -21.63 -3.92
C GLN A 160 21.41 -22.54 -5.07
N THR A 161 21.50 -23.86 -4.88
CA THR A 161 21.19 -24.87 -5.92
C THR A 161 19.71 -25.29 -5.93
N THR A 162 18.92 -24.76 -5.00
CA THR A 162 17.47 -24.84 -5.01
C THR A 162 16.92 -23.50 -5.50
N ASP A 163 16.02 -23.50 -6.48
CA ASP A 163 15.23 -22.32 -6.85
C ASP A 163 14.19 -22.08 -5.76
N ALA A 164 14.67 -21.80 -4.54
CA ALA A 164 13.84 -21.40 -3.45
C ALA A 164 13.41 -19.95 -3.73
N PRO A 165 12.10 -19.67 -3.89
CA PRO A 165 11.64 -18.30 -3.93
C PRO A 165 12.11 -17.61 -2.65
N ASP A 166 12.65 -16.39 -2.76
CA ASP A 166 13.01 -15.60 -1.58
C ASP A 166 11.75 -15.47 -0.73
N LYS A 167 11.74 -16.11 0.44
CA LYS A 167 10.54 -16.27 1.28
C LYS A 167 9.92 -14.95 1.76
N GLU A 168 10.58 -13.81 1.58
CA GLU A 168 10.08 -12.51 2.03
C GLU A 168 10.08 -11.42 0.95
N ALA A 169 10.87 -11.54 -0.13
CA ALA A 169 10.96 -10.50 -1.16
C ALA A 169 10.08 -10.78 -2.40
N ASN A 170 9.76 -12.05 -2.69
CA ASN A 170 9.15 -12.44 -3.97
C ASN A 170 7.70 -12.94 -3.88
N THR A 171 7.11 -12.97 -2.69
CA THR A 171 5.77 -13.52 -2.49
C THR A 171 4.69 -12.80 -3.32
N PHE A 172 4.86 -11.51 -3.59
CA PHE A 172 3.87 -10.67 -4.29
C PHE A 172 4.33 -10.20 -5.68
N GLU A 173 5.38 -10.81 -6.26
CA GLU A 173 5.86 -10.45 -7.61
C GLU A 173 5.06 -11.10 -8.75
N ASN A 174 4.37 -12.22 -8.48
CA ASN A 174 3.50 -12.87 -9.44
C ASN A 174 2.32 -13.56 -8.73
N GLU A 175 1.23 -13.72 -9.47
CA GLU A 175 -0.04 -14.26 -8.97
C GLU A 175 0.08 -15.63 -8.31
N GLU A 176 0.96 -16.50 -8.82
CA GLU A 176 1.16 -17.85 -8.28
C GLU A 176 1.82 -17.81 -6.89
N GLY A 177 2.83 -16.95 -6.70
CA GLY A 177 3.44 -16.71 -5.39
C GLY A 177 2.44 -16.20 -4.36
N ILE A 178 1.54 -15.31 -4.78
CA ILE A 178 0.47 -14.77 -3.93
C ILE A 178 -0.47 -15.89 -3.50
N LYS A 179 -0.97 -16.69 -4.45
CA LYS A 179 -1.87 -17.81 -4.17
C LYS A 179 -1.24 -18.84 -3.24
N GLN A 180 0.03 -19.18 -3.44
CA GLN A 180 0.75 -20.13 -2.58
C GLN A 180 0.91 -19.59 -1.16
N TRP A 181 1.22 -18.31 -1.00
CA TRP A 181 1.35 -17.70 0.31
C TRP A 181 0.01 -17.57 1.03
N LEU A 182 -1.05 -17.22 0.31
CA LEU A 182 -2.43 -17.21 0.83
C LEU A 182 -2.81 -18.58 1.38
N ALA A 183 -2.55 -19.65 0.62
CA ALA A 183 -2.77 -21.02 1.06
C ALA A 183 -1.95 -21.39 2.30
N GLN A 184 -0.66 -21.05 2.34
CA GLN A 184 0.23 -21.32 3.48
C GLN A 184 -0.19 -20.59 4.77
N ASN A 185 -0.84 -19.43 4.62
CA ASN A 185 -1.27 -18.59 5.75
C ASN A 185 -2.75 -18.76 6.10
N HIS A 186 -3.46 -19.70 5.45
CA HIS A 186 -4.90 -19.92 5.63
C HIS A 186 -5.73 -18.64 5.41
N ILE A 187 -5.38 -17.86 4.38
CA ILE A 187 -6.12 -16.67 3.96
C ILE A 187 -6.81 -16.99 2.63
N PRO A 188 -8.11 -17.29 2.61
CA PRO A 188 -8.76 -17.79 1.40
C PRO A 188 -8.82 -16.78 0.25
N ALA A 189 -9.15 -15.52 0.52
CA ALA A 189 -9.24 -14.45 -0.46
C ALA A 189 -8.45 -13.21 -0.03
N LEU A 190 -7.86 -12.56 -1.04
CA LEU A 190 -7.16 -11.28 -0.92
C LEU A 190 -7.56 -10.36 -2.06
N GLY A 191 -8.12 -9.20 -1.73
CA GLY A 191 -8.30 -8.08 -2.64
C GLY A 191 -7.21 -7.02 -2.42
N VAL A 192 -6.57 -6.56 -3.49
CA VAL A 192 -5.58 -5.48 -3.49
C VAL A 192 -5.94 -4.44 -4.53
N GLY A 193 -5.98 -3.17 -4.12
CA GLY A 193 -6.16 -2.03 -5.01
C GLY A 193 -4.96 -1.09 -4.95
N ILE A 194 -4.45 -0.66 -6.11
CA ILE A 194 -3.30 0.26 -6.19
C ILE A 194 -3.71 1.58 -6.81
N ILE A 195 -3.49 2.67 -6.08
CA ILE A 195 -3.69 4.03 -6.56
C ILE A 195 -2.34 4.65 -6.90
N ARG A 196 -2.23 5.21 -8.11
CA ARG A 196 -1.09 6.01 -8.57
C ARG A 196 -1.59 7.20 -9.38
N GLU A 197 -0.92 8.34 -9.23
CA GLU A 197 -1.28 9.59 -9.91
C GLU A 197 -2.73 10.03 -9.63
N GLY A 198 -3.27 9.63 -8.46
CA GLY A 198 -4.64 9.90 -8.04
C GLY A 198 -5.68 9.15 -8.87
N LYS A 199 -5.34 7.99 -9.43
CA LYS A 199 -6.26 7.08 -10.12
C LYS A 199 -6.06 5.65 -9.63
N LEU A 200 -7.14 4.89 -9.53
CA LEU A 200 -7.07 3.44 -9.31
C LEU A 200 -6.51 2.79 -10.59
N LYS A 201 -5.30 2.22 -10.51
CA LYS A 201 -4.59 1.64 -11.66
C LYS A 201 -4.71 0.12 -11.71
N GLU A 202 -4.78 -0.51 -10.55
CA GLU A 202 -4.81 -1.97 -10.43
C GLU A 202 -5.89 -2.39 -9.44
N ILE A 203 -6.58 -3.47 -9.81
CA ILE A 203 -7.60 -4.15 -9.01
C ILE A 203 -7.27 -5.63 -9.16
N ASN A 204 -6.76 -6.22 -8.09
CA ASN A 204 -6.36 -7.61 -8.08
C ASN A 204 -7.14 -8.33 -7.00
N VAL A 205 -7.80 -9.43 -7.35
CA VAL A 205 -8.49 -10.30 -6.38
C VAL A 205 -7.98 -11.72 -6.59
N TYR A 206 -7.51 -12.32 -5.51
CA TYR A 206 -6.85 -13.62 -5.50
C TYR A 206 -7.59 -14.60 -4.58
N GLY A 207 -7.41 -15.89 -4.87
CA GLY A 207 -7.87 -16.97 -4.02
C GLY A 207 -9.35 -17.31 -4.23
N GLU A 208 -10.04 -17.62 -3.14
CA GLU A 208 -11.39 -18.20 -3.12
C GLU A 208 -12.30 -17.46 -2.13
N ILE A 209 -13.46 -16.99 -2.60
CA ILE A 209 -14.47 -16.34 -1.74
C ILE A 209 -15.16 -17.33 -0.82
N LYS A 210 -15.24 -18.60 -1.26
CA LYS A 210 -15.71 -19.77 -0.53
C LYS A 210 -14.89 -20.96 -1.01
N LYS A 211 -14.72 -21.98 -0.18
CA LYS A 211 -13.93 -23.17 -0.53
C LYS A 211 -14.40 -23.78 -1.86
N GLY A 212 -13.51 -23.83 -2.85
CA GLY A 212 -13.78 -24.32 -4.20
C GLY A 212 -14.45 -23.31 -5.15
N GLU A 213 -14.72 -22.08 -4.69
CA GLU A 213 -15.28 -20.98 -5.48
C GLU A 213 -14.24 -19.85 -5.59
N THR A 214 -13.61 -19.77 -6.77
CA THR A 214 -12.61 -18.72 -7.07
C THR A 214 -13.19 -17.33 -6.88
N ALA A 215 -12.41 -16.45 -6.25
CA ALA A 215 -12.81 -15.08 -6.02
C ALA A 215 -12.90 -14.30 -7.35
N PRO A 216 -14.08 -13.76 -7.73
CA PRO A 216 -14.18 -12.92 -8.91
C PRO A 216 -13.53 -11.55 -8.66
N TYR A 217 -13.16 -10.83 -9.72
CA TYR A 217 -12.55 -9.49 -9.60
C TYR A 217 -13.44 -8.49 -8.85
N ASN A 218 -14.77 -8.66 -8.94
CA ASN A 218 -15.78 -7.87 -8.25
C ASN A 218 -16.33 -8.59 -7.00
N ALA A 219 -15.51 -9.39 -6.33
CA ALA A 219 -15.87 -9.99 -5.05
C ALA A 219 -16.29 -8.93 -4.03
N LEU A 220 -17.34 -9.23 -3.28
CA LEU A 220 -17.89 -8.40 -2.22
C LEU A 220 -17.25 -8.78 -0.89
N PHE A 221 -16.60 -7.82 -0.23
CA PHE A 221 -15.96 -7.99 1.07
C PHE A 221 -16.72 -7.20 2.12
N ASN A 222 -17.01 -7.82 3.28
CA ASN A 222 -17.23 -7.02 4.48
C ASN A 222 -15.91 -6.27 4.77
N VAL A 223 -16.00 -4.96 4.99
CA VAL A 223 -14.83 -4.12 5.27
C VAL A 223 -14.79 -3.59 6.70
N ALA A 224 -15.71 -4.04 7.54
CA ALA A 224 -15.78 -3.73 8.95
C ALA A 224 -15.74 -2.21 9.20
N SER A 225 -14.81 -1.77 10.07
CA SER A 225 -14.64 -0.36 10.42
C SER A 225 -14.22 0.60 9.30
N LEU A 226 -13.91 0.11 8.08
CA LEU A 226 -13.78 0.97 6.90
C LEU A 226 -15.10 1.65 6.47
N THR A 227 -16.20 1.29 7.12
CA THR A 227 -17.47 2.04 7.10
C THR A 227 -17.30 3.48 7.60
N LYS A 228 -16.49 3.70 8.66
CA LYS A 228 -16.37 5.00 9.34
C LYS A 228 -15.87 6.11 8.41
N PRO A 229 -14.80 5.91 7.61
CA PRO A 229 -14.39 6.89 6.60
C PRO A 229 -15.50 7.29 5.63
N VAL A 230 -16.34 6.36 5.18
CA VAL A 230 -17.45 6.65 4.25
C VAL A 230 -18.48 7.56 4.91
N VAL A 231 -18.86 7.27 6.16
CA VAL A 231 -19.77 8.11 6.95
C VAL A 231 -19.15 9.48 7.30
N ALA A 232 -17.85 9.52 7.55
CA ALA A 232 -17.12 10.75 7.78
C ALA A 232 -17.16 11.66 6.54
N ILE A 233 -16.84 11.14 5.35
CA ILE A 233 -16.88 11.89 4.09
C ILE A 233 -18.30 12.33 3.74
N LEU A 234 -19.31 11.47 3.93
CA LEU A 234 -20.73 11.85 3.85
C LEU A 234 -21.00 13.10 4.69
N THR A 235 -20.60 13.07 5.96
CA THR A 235 -20.84 14.15 6.90
C THR A 235 -20.08 15.43 6.52
N LEU A 236 -18.82 15.31 6.08
CA LEU A 236 -17.99 16.44 5.66
C LEU A 236 -18.49 17.08 4.35
N ARG A 237 -19.08 16.30 3.44
CA ARG A 237 -19.77 16.82 2.25
C ARG A 237 -21.02 17.61 2.65
N LEU A 238 -21.81 17.11 3.60
CA LEU A 238 -22.95 17.85 4.15
C LEU A 238 -22.51 19.16 4.84
N VAL A 239 -21.37 19.17 5.55
CA VAL A 239 -20.78 20.38 6.13
C VAL A 239 -20.37 21.36 5.03
N SER A 240 -19.67 20.87 4.00
CA SER A 240 -19.25 21.69 2.86
C SER A 240 -20.42 22.32 2.10
N ALA A 241 -21.55 21.61 2.04
CA ALA A 241 -22.80 22.11 1.47
C ALA A 241 -23.60 23.04 2.40
N GLY A 242 -23.08 23.36 3.60
CA GLY A 242 -23.76 24.19 4.59
C GLY A 242 -25.00 23.53 5.21
N LYS A 243 -25.20 22.22 5.02
CA LYS A 243 -26.35 21.45 5.53
C LYS A 243 -26.08 20.88 6.92
N TRP A 244 -24.82 20.84 7.34
CA TRP A 244 -24.38 20.35 8.64
C TRP A 244 -23.26 21.23 9.20
N LYS A 245 -22.99 21.15 10.51
CA LYS A 245 -21.93 21.93 11.17
C LYS A 245 -21.08 21.00 12.03
N LEU A 246 -19.76 21.15 11.97
CA LEU A 246 -18.83 20.32 12.75
C LEU A 246 -18.97 20.55 14.26
N ASP A 247 -19.14 21.81 14.64
CA ASP A 247 -19.00 22.28 16.03
C ASP A 247 -20.34 22.61 16.71
N GLU A 248 -21.45 22.21 16.09
CA GLU A 248 -22.77 22.34 16.71
C GLU A 248 -23.06 21.13 17.61
N PRO A 249 -23.66 21.33 18.80
CA PRO A 249 -24.09 20.23 19.66
C PRO A 249 -25.05 19.26 18.94
N LEU A 250 -24.71 17.98 18.97
CA LEU A 250 -25.56 16.91 18.39
C LEU A 250 -26.92 16.80 19.09
N ALA A 251 -26.98 17.23 20.36
CA ALA A 251 -28.21 17.29 21.14
C ALA A 251 -29.30 18.16 20.50
N ASN A 252 -28.95 19.09 19.60
CA ASN A 252 -29.92 19.87 18.82
C ASN A 252 -30.77 18.99 17.88
N TYR A 253 -30.29 17.80 17.53
CA TYR A 253 -30.93 16.89 16.58
C TYR A 253 -31.46 15.64 17.25
N TRP A 254 -30.68 15.07 18.17
CA TRP A 254 -31.03 13.83 18.86
C TRP A 254 -30.21 13.66 20.13
N ILE A 255 -30.84 13.11 21.17
CA ILE A 255 -30.21 12.73 22.43
C ILE A 255 -30.49 11.25 22.68
N ASP A 256 -29.44 10.46 22.94
CA ASP A 256 -29.61 9.06 23.34
C ASP A 256 -30.36 9.00 24.69
N PRO A 257 -31.42 8.17 24.81
CA PRO A 257 -32.17 8.01 26.06
C PRO A 257 -31.31 7.69 27.28
N ASP A 258 -30.19 6.98 27.12
CA ASP A 258 -29.27 6.65 28.21
C ASP A 258 -28.54 7.90 28.75
N LEU A 259 -28.40 8.94 27.92
CA LEU A 259 -27.66 10.17 28.23
C LEU A 259 -28.57 11.36 28.60
N LYS A 260 -29.89 11.20 28.59
CA LYS A 260 -30.86 12.30 28.77
C LYS A 260 -30.66 13.16 30.04
N ASN A 261 -30.03 12.59 31.07
CA ASN A 261 -29.79 13.25 32.36
C ASN A 261 -28.31 13.65 32.55
N ASP A 262 -27.43 13.36 31.58
CA ASP A 262 -26.01 13.68 31.65
C ASP A 262 -25.73 14.97 30.85
N PRO A 263 -25.45 16.11 31.49
CA PRO A 263 -25.34 17.40 30.81
C PRO A 263 -24.22 17.45 29.76
N ARG A 264 -23.28 16.50 29.77
CA ARG A 264 -22.20 16.42 28.78
C ARG A 264 -22.70 16.15 27.37
N HIS A 265 -23.92 15.64 27.18
CA HIS A 265 -24.53 15.51 25.86
C HIS A 265 -24.63 16.85 25.11
N ALA A 266 -24.71 17.98 25.83
CA ALA A 266 -24.77 19.32 25.24
C ALA A 266 -23.41 19.80 24.69
N GLN A 267 -22.31 19.11 25.04
CA GLN A 267 -20.96 19.42 24.58
C GLN A 267 -20.50 18.50 23.42
N LEU A 268 -21.24 17.42 23.15
CA LEU A 268 -20.89 16.47 22.10
C LEU A 268 -21.17 17.09 20.71
N THR A 269 -20.15 17.15 19.87
CA THR A 269 -20.22 17.70 18.51
C THR A 269 -19.86 16.65 17.47
N THR A 270 -20.12 16.92 16.21
CA THR A 270 -19.65 16.07 15.10
C THR A 270 -18.14 15.99 15.03
N ARG A 271 -17.43 17.07 15.34
CA ARG A 271 -15.97 17.06 15.43
C ARG A 271 -15.50 16.00 16.41
N HIS A 272 -16.07 15.99 17.63
CA HIS A 272 -15.74 14.98 18.65
C HIS A 272 -16.00 13.56 18.17
N VAL A 273 -17.06 13.33 17.39
CA VAL A 273 -17.33 12.00 16.81
C VAL A 273 -16.26 11.61 15.80
N LEU A 274 -16.00 12.46 14.80
CA LEU A 274 -15.12 12.13 13.69
C LEU A 274 -13.64 12.03 14.09
N SER A 275 -13.24 12.68 15.19
CA SER A 275 -11.88 12.58 15.74
C SER A 275 -11.74 11.55 16.88
N HIS A 276 -12.78 10.76 17.17
CA HIS A 276 -12.81 9.82 18.29
C HIS A 276 -12.48 10.46 19.64
N GLN A 277 -13.08 11.61 19.93
CA GLN A 277 -12.99 12.34 21.19
C GLN A 277 -14.36 12.49 21.86
N THR A 278 -15.27 11.54 21.66
CA THR A 278 -16.63 11.60 22.23
C THR A 278 -16.65 11.42 23.74
N GLY A 279 -15.65 10.75 24.31
CA GLY A 279 -15.68 10.25 25.68
C GLY A 279 -16.54 9.00 25.86
N PHE A 280 -17.09 8.41 24.79
CA PHE A 280 -17.86 7.17 24.85
C PHE A 280 -16.97 5.92 24.89
N PRO A 281 -17.49 4.78 25.39
CA PRO A 281 -16.87 3.48 25.12
C PRO A 281 -16.89 3.16 23.62
N ASN A 282 -16.16 2.12 23.21
CA ASN A 282 -16.23 1.68 21.81
C ASN A 282 -17.65 1.23 21.44
N TRP A 283 -18.19 0.31 22.24
CA TRP A 283 -19.56 -0.18 22.16
C TRP A 283 -20.21 -0.10 23.53
N ARG A 284 -21.51 0.24 23.61
CA ARG A 284 -22.21 0.32 24.92
C ARG A 284 -22.18 -1.01 25.68
N ARG A 285 -22.14 -2.14 24.97
CA ARG A 285 -21.98 -3.49 25.54
C ARG A 285 -20.66 -3.70 26.30
N ASN A 286 -19.65 -2.86 26.04
CA ASN A 286 -18.36 -2.90 26.74
C ASN A 286 -18.40 -2.15 28.07
N HIS A 287 -19.45 -1.36 28.33
CA HIS A 287 -19.65 -0.68 29.61
C HIS A 287 -20.35 -1.63 30.61
N PRO A 288 -20.01 -1.62 31.91
CA PRO A 288 -20.58 -2.54 32.90
C PRO A 288 -22.12 -2.55 32.96
N THR A 289 -22.75 -1.39 32.72
CA THR A 289 -24.22 -1.26 32.71
C THR A 289 -24.86 -1.64 31.37
N GLN A 290 -24.05 -1.93 30.34
CA GLN A 290 -24.46 -2.14 28.95
C GLN A 290 -25.25 -0.96 28.32
N LYS A 291 -25.22 0.21 28.97
CA LYS A 291 -25.83 1.45 28.50
C LYS A 291 -24.77 2.40 27.97
N LEU A 292 -25.17 3.32 27.10
CA LEU A 292 -24.26 4.37 26.65
C LEU A 292 -23.99 5.33 27.83
N ALA A 293 -22.72 5.62 28.07
CA ALA A 293 -22.27 6.54 29.11
C ALA A 293 -20.97 7.24 28.66
N PHE A 294 -20.70 8.42 29.22
CA PHE A 294 -19.42 9.10 29.05
C PHE A 294 -18.40 8.59 30.07
N ASN A 295 -17.32 7.98 29.58
CA ASN A 295 -16.13 7.62 30.36
C ASN A 295 -15.26 8.85 30.67
N SER A 296 -15.35 9.89 29.84
CA SER A 296 -14.65 11.17 29.99
C SER A 296 -15.44 12.29 29.30
N ASP A 297 -15.04 13.53 29.52
CA ASP A 297 -15.70 14.68 28.91
C ASP A 297 -15.37 14.76 27.40
N PRO A 298 -16.34 15.10 26.53
CA PRO A 298 -16.11 15.26 25.10
C PRO A 298 -14.95 16.22 24.81
N GLY A 299 -14.11 15.87 23.84
CA GLY A 299 -12.96 16.67 23.40
C GLY A 299 -11.69 16.49 24.23
N THR A 300 -11.75 15.85 25.40
CA THR A 300 -10.61 15.84 26.34
C THR A 300 -9.58 14.75 26.08
N ALA A 301 -9.96 13.62 25.47
CA ALA A 301 -9.07 12.49 25.22
C ALA A 301 -9.49 11.70 23.98
N TYR A 302 -8.52 11.00 23.37
CA TYR A 302 -8.79 10.00 22.33
C TYR A 302 -9.42 8.74 22.94
N GLY A 303 -10.49 8.26 22.32
CA GLY A 303 -11.15 7.00 22.62
C GLY A 303 -11.89 6.49 21.40
N TYR A 304 -11.33 5.49 20.72
CA TYR A 304 -11.92 4.89 19.53
C TYR A 304 -13.35 4.41 19.81
N SER A 305 -14.32 4.93 19.06
CA SER A 305 -15.74 4.77 19.39
C SER A 305 -16.64 4.53 18.19
N GLY A 306 -17.13 3.30 18.06
CA GLY A 306 -18.23 2.95 17.17
C GLY A 306 -19.56 3.56 17.60
N GLU A 307 -19.83 3.63 18.92
CA GLU A 307 -21.01 4.33 19.46
C GLU A 307 -21.05 5.80 19.10
N GLY A 308 -19.90 6.47 19.00
CA GLY A 308 -19.81 7.84 18.52
C GLY A 308 -20.40 7.99 17.11
N LEU A 309 -20.02 7.09 16.20
CA LEU A 309 -20.53 7.10 14.82
C LEU A 309 -22.01 6.72 14.75
N GLU A 310 -22.46 5.75 15.56
CA GLU A 310 -23.89 5.41 15.66
C GLU A 310 -24.73 6.56 16.23
N TYR A 311 -24.20 7.32 17.18
CA TYR A 311 -24.83 8.54 17.67
C TYR A 311 -24.96 9.56 16.53
N LEU A 312 -23.88 9.78 15.77
CA LEU A 312 -23.89 10.69 14.62
C LEU A 312 -24.89 10.25 13.56
N ARG A 313 -24.99 8.96 13.25
CA ARG A 313 -26.01 8.42 12.35
C ARG A 313 -27.41 8.80 12.80
N LYS A 314 -27.76 8.53 14.06
CA LYS A 314 -29.10 8.87 14.58
C LYS A 314 -29.36 10.37 14.51
N ALA A 315 -28.38 11.21 14.80
CA ALA A 315 -28.51 12.66 14.67
C ALA A 315 -28.74 13.10 13.21
N LEU A 316 -27.98 12.55 12.26
CA LEU A 316 -28.15 12.79 10.82
C LEU A 316 -29.53 12.34 10.35
N GLU A 317 -29.94 11.10 10.64
CA GLU A 317 -31.23 10.56 10.24
C GLU A 317 -32.40 11.37 10.83
N LYS A 318 -32.29 11.80 12.09
CA LYS A 318 -33.31 12.64 12.74
C LYS A 318 -33.43 14.02 12.10
N LYS A 319 -32.32 14.63 11.70
CA LYS A 319 -32.33 15.93 11.01
C LYS A 319 -32.88 15.82 9.59
N PHE A 320 -32.37 14.88 8.80
CA PHE A 320 -32.67 14.79 7.37
C PHE A 320 -33.91 13.96 7.04
N LYS A 321 -34.46 13.22 8.02
CA LYS A 321 -35.59 12.30 7.82
C LYS A 321 -35.32 11.27 6.71
N LYS A 322 -34.07 10.86 6.58
CA LYS A 322 -33.56 9.87 5.63
C LYS A 322 -32.72 8.85 6.40
N SER A 323 -32.70 7.60 5.96
CA SER A 323 -31.80 6.59 6.53
C SER A 323 -30.34 6.91 6.19
N LEU A 324 -29.39 6.31 6.93
CA LEU A 324 -27.97 6.40 6.60
C LEU A 324 -27.68 5.98 5.16
N ASP A 325 -28.24 4.86 4.73
CA ASP A 325 -28.07 4.34 3.37
C ASP A 325 -28.53 5.35 2.31
N GLN A 326 -29.72 5.95 2.49
CA GLN A 326 -30.23 6.98 1.58
C GLN A 326 -29.30 8.19 1.52
N LEU A 327 -28.79 8.64 2.67
CA LEU A 327 -27.84 9.75 2.74
C LEU A 327 -26.51 9.40 2.06
N ALA A 328 -25.93 8.23 2.35
CA ALA A 328 -24.68 7.77 1.76
C ALA A 328 -24.81 7.59 0.24
N LYS A 329 -25.93 7.03 -0.22
CA LYS A 329 -26.24 6.88 -1.65
C LYS A 329 -26.25 8.21 -2.38
N GLU A 330 -26.99 9.19 -1.87
CA GLU A 330 -27.13 10.52 -2.47
C GLU A 330 -25.83 11.34 -2.46
N TRP A 331 -25.08 11.29 -1.36
CA TRP A 331 -23.94 12.20 -1.15
C TRP A 331 -22.58 11.57 -1.41
N VAL A 332 -22.50 10.24 -1.46
CA VAL A 332 -21.24 9.51 -1.65
C VAL A 332 -21.31 8.52 -2.79
N LEU A 333 -22.15 7.49 -2.69
CA LEU A 333 -22.06 6.31 -3.55
C LEU A 333 -22.43 6.61 -5.01
N GLU A 334 -23.59 7.22 -5.27
CA GLU A 334 -24.02 7.53 -6.64
C GLU A 334 -23.14 8.58 -7.32
N PRO A 335 -22.77 9.72 -6.67
CA PRO A 335 -21.92 10.73 -7.30
C PRO A 335 -20.57 10.22 -7.80
N ILE A 336 -20.00 9.18 -7.15
CA ILE A 336 -18.68 8.64 -7.49
C ILE A 336 -18.74 7.22 -8.07
N GLY A 337 -19.96 6.72 -8.34
CA GLY A 337 -20.18 5.46 -9.03
C GLY A 337 -19.80 4.21 -8.24
N MET A 338 -20.02 4.20 -6.92
CA MET A 338 -19.91 3.01 -6.06
C MET A 338 -21.21 2.20 -6.13
N LYS A 339 -21.32 1.32 -7.12
CA LYS A 339 -22.57 0.60 -7.45
C LYS A 339 -22.72 -0.73 -6.69
N ASP A 340 -21.63 -1.31 -6.24
CA ASP A 340 -21.50 -2.57 -5.51
C ASP A 340 -21.06 -2.29 -4.06
N THR A 341 -21.76 -1.36 -3.41
CA THR A 341 -21.51 -0.97 -2.01
C THR A 341 -22.83 -0.93 -1.24
N HIS A 342 -22.90 -1.69 -0.15
CA HIS A 342 -24.13 -1.97 0.58
C HIS A 342 -23.91 -1.81 2.10
N PHE A 343 -24.78 -1.07 2.78
CA PHE A 343 -24.76 -0.91 4.24
C PHE A 343 -25.49 -2.01 5.00
N TYR A 344 -26.26 -2.84 4.29
CA TYR A 344 -27.05 -3.93 4.83
C TYR A 344 -27.43 -4.90 3.71
N TRP A 345 -27.92 -6.08 4.10
CA TRP A 345 -28.36 -7.13 3.20
C TRP A 345 -29.82 -6.90 2.82
N ASP A 346 -30.09 -6.82 1.52
CA ASP A 346 -31.44 -6.74 0.96
C ASP A 346 -31.60 -7.66 -0.26
N GLY A 347 -32.78 -7.64 -0.89
CA GLY A 347 -33.07 -8.48 -2.05
C GLY A 347 -32.24 -8.17 -3.31
N SER A 348 -31.43 -7.11 -3.32
CA SER A 348 -30.53 -6.76 -4.43
C SER A 348 -29.08 -7.25 -4.23
N PHE A 349 -28.76 -7.77 -3.04
CA PHE A 349 -27.42 -8.23 -2.70
C PHE A 349 -27.09 -9.57 -3.39
N ASP A 350 -25.99 -9.59 -4.14
CA ASP A 350 -25.52 -10.79 -4.84
C ASP A 350 -24.62 -11.66 -3.96
N GLU A 351 -25.23 -12.61 -3.26
CA GLU A 351 -24.54 -13.53 -2.34
C GLU A 351 -23.53 -14.46 -3.01
N SER A 352 -23.60 -14.61 -4.35
CA SER A 352 -22.68 -15.47 -5.09
C SER A 352 -21.26 -14.90 -5.15
N ARG A 353 -21.11 -13.59 -4.96
CA ARG A 353 -19.82 -12.89 -4.97
C ARG A 353 -19.27 -12.56 -3.58
N PHE A 354 -20.00 -12.89 -2.53
CA PHE A 354 -19.61 -12.53 -1.16
C PHE A 354 -18.46 -13.41 -0.65
N ALA A 355 -17.39 -12.76 -0.22
CA ALA A 355 -16.24 -13.37 0.44
C ALA A 355 -16.60 -13.76 1.88
N VAL A 356 -16.79 -15.06 2.12
CA VAL A 356 -17.10 -15.59 3.45
C VAL A 356 -15.89 -15.44 4.35
N GLY A 357 -16.08 -15.00 5.60
CA GLY A 357 -15.00 -14.87 6.58
C GLY A 357 -14.60 -16.21 7.18
N TYR A 358 -13.30 -16.40 7.44
CA TYR A 358 -12.75 -17.64 7.98
C TYR A 358 -11.95 -17.41 9.26
N ASN A 359 -12.04 -18.34 10.20
CA ASN A 359 -11.23 -18.31 11.41
C ASN A 359 -9.79 -18.78 11.17
N THR A 360 -8.94 -18.71 12.20
CA THR A 360 -7.52 -19.14 12.12
C THR A 360 -7.31 -20.63 11.79
N GLN A 361 -8.35 -21.47 11.86
CA GLN A 361 -8.31 -22.89 11.48
C GLN A 361 -8.87 -23.14 10.06
N GLY A 362 -9.22 -22.09 9.31
CA GLY A 362 -9.83 -22.22 7.99
C GLY A 362 -11.28 -22.70 8.02
N ILE A 363 -11.97 -22.54 9.16
CA ILE A 363 -13.41 -22.84 9.29
C ILE A 363 -14.20 -21.57 8.96
N PRO A 364 -15.21 -21.64 8.06
CA PRO A 364 -16.02 -20.48 7.71
C PRO A 364 -16.91 -20.05 8.88
N TYR A 365 -17.04 -18.75 9.08
CA TYR A 365 -18.03 -18.16 9.97
C TYR A 365 -19.43 -18.17 9.34
N ASN A 366 -20.46 -18.14 10.18
CA ASN A 366 -21.82 -17.92 9.71
C ASN A 366 -21.97 -16.50 9.17
N ILE A 367 -22.60 -16.37 8.01
CA ILE A 367 -22.92 -15.06 7.44
C ILE A 367 -24.04 -14.42 8.28
N ASN A 368 -23.73 -13.31 8.94
CA ASN A 368 -24.73 -12.50 9.63
C ASN A 368 -25.32 -11.47 8.65
N LYS A 369 -26.57 -11.71 8.21
CA LYS A 369 -27.26 -10.84 7.26
C LYS A 369 -27.97 -9.70 7.99
N THR A 370 -27.24 -8.64 8.31
CA THR A 370 -27.81 -7.44 8.94
C THR A 370 -28.77 -6.73 7.98
N THR A 371 -29.92 -6.28 8.48
CA THR A 371 -30.95 -5.60 7.67
C THR A 371 -31.07 -4.11 8.01
N THR A 372 -30.17 -3.60 8.85
CA THR A 372 -30.13 -2.20 9.29
C THR A 372 -28.71 -1.66 9.14
N PRO A 373 -28.53 -0.47 8.55
CA PRO A 373 -27.22 0.18 8.47
C PRO A 373 -26.58 0.40 9.84
N ASN A 374 -25.26 0.19 9.89
CA ASN A 374 -24.39 0.62 10.98
C ASN A 374 -23.42 1.69 10.45
N ALA A 375 -23.22 2.76 11.20
CA ALA A 375 -22.35 3.87 10.80
C ALA A 375 -20.87 3.62 11.06
N ALA A 376 -20.59 2.59 11.84
CA ALA A 376 -19.27 2.19 12.25
C ALA A 376 -18.82 0.86 11.64
N ASP A 377 -19.72 0.09 11.04
CA ASP A 377 -19.48 -1.30 10.64
C ASP A 377 -20.42 -1.78 9.53
N ASP A 378 -20.31 -3.05 9.15
CA ASP A 378 -21.24 -3.77 8.27
C ASP A 378 -21.28 -3.31 6.79
N LEU A 379 -20.45 -2.34 6.38
CA LEU A 379 -20.33 -2.00 4.97
C LEU A 379 -19.71 -3.17 4.19
N VAL A 380 -20.41 -3.58 3.13
CA VAL A 380 -19.91 -4.54 2.15
C VAL A 380 -19.63 -3.80 0.84
N THR A 381 -18.45 -4.01 0.26
CA THR A 381 -18.00 -3.30 -0.95
C THR A 381 -17.03 -4.15 -1.78
N THR A 382 -16.73 -3.72 -2.99
CA THR A 382 -15.62 -4.24 -3.81
C THR A 382 -14.35 -3.41 -3.63
N ILE A 383 -13.20 -3.94 -4.08
CA ILE A 383 -11.94 -3.18 -4.19
C ILE A 383 -12.11 -2.00 -5.16
N GLU A 384 -12.85 -2.20 -6.26
CA GLU A 384 -13.09 -1.15 -7.24
C GLU A 384 -13.81 0.05 -6.62
N ASP A 385 -14.91 -0.19 -5.92
CA ASP A 385 -15.75 0.87 -5.37
C ASP A 385 -15.08 1.60 -4.22
N TYR A 386 -14.46 0.87 -3.28
CA TYR A 386 -13.71 1.52 -2.22
C TYR A 386 -12.47 2.25 -2.78
N GLY A 387 -11.89 1.76 -3.87
CA GLY A 387 -10.84 2.46 -4.61
C GLY A 387 -11.33 3.79 -5.21
N LYS A 388 -12.53 3.81 -5.81
CA LYS A 388 -13.20 5.07 -6.27
C LYS A 388 -13.41 6.03 -5.10
N PHE A 389 -13.88 5.52 -3.96
CA PHE A 389 -14.02 6.31 -2.74
C PHE A 389 -12.70 6.97 -2.33
N LEU A 390 -11.62 6.20 -2.22
CA LEU A 390 -10.31 6.73 -1.84
C LEU A 390 -9.74 7.74 -2.84
N VAL A 391 -9.93 7.52 -4.14
CA VAL A 391 -9.59 8.50 -5.19
C VAL A 391 -10.38 9.79 -5.01
N SER A 392 -11.67 9.69 -4.69
CA SER A 392 -12.53 10.85 -4.43
C SER A 392 -12.05 11.65 -3.21
N VAL A 393 -11.61 10.97 -2.14
CA VAL A 393 -10.98 11.61 -0.97
C VAL A 393 -9.66 12.30 -1.33
N LEU A 394 -8.77 11.64 -2.09
CA LEU A 394 -7.52 12.24 -2.59
C LEU A 394 -7.75 13.50 -3.43
N ASN A 395 -8.90 13.59 -4.10
CA ASN A 395 -9.29 14.72 -4.93
C ASN A 395 -10.07 15.80 -4.17
N ASN A 396 -10.38 15.58 -2.88
CA ASN A 396 -11.28 16.42 -2.09
C ASN A 396 -12.66 16.64 -2.76
N GLU A 397 -13.15 15.67 -3.53
CA GLU A 397 -14.41 15.79 -4.26
C GLU A 397 -15.59 15.98 -3.29
N GLY A 398 -16.37 17.04 -3.55
CA GLY A 398 -17.51 17.43 -2.71
C GLY A 398 -17.13 18.14 -1.41
N LEU A 399 -15.83 18.39 -1.15
CA LEU A 399 -15.37 19.15 0.00
C LEU A 399 -15.01 20.57 -0.39
N SER A 400 -15.41 21.54 0.45
CA SER A 400 -14.85 22.89 0.37
C SER A 400 -13.40 22.88 0.85
N LYS A 401 -12.60 23.85 0.39
CA LYS A 401 -11.19 23.98 0.81
C LYS A 401 -11.04 23.99 2.35
N ALA A 402 -11.86 24.78 3.04
CA ALA A 402 -11.81 24.89 4.50
C ALA A 402 -12.13 23.56 5.20
N VAL A 403 -13.10 22.80 4.70
CA VAL A 403 -13.44 21.48 5.27
C VAL A 403 -12.36 20.44 4.98
N ALA A 404 -11.76 20.47 3.78
CA ALA A 404 -10.64 19.60 3.45
C ALA A 404 -9.41 19.86 4.34
N GLU A 405 -9.12 21.13 4.64
CA GLU A 405 -8.06 21.53 5.58
C GLU A 405 -8.36 21.04 7.02
N GLU A 406 -9.60 21.16 7.48
CA GLU A 406 -10.01 20.65 8.79
C GLU A 406 -9.98 19.11 8.88
N MET A 407 -10.30 18.41 7.78
CA MET A 407 -10.29 16.94 7.71
C MET A 407 -8.90 16.37 8.04
N VAL A 408 -7.85 17.03 7.57
CA VAL A 408 -6.45 16.58 7.72
C VAL A 408 -5.68 17.36 8.79
N LYS A 409 -6.37 18.15 9.63
CA LYS A 409 -5.73 18.78 10.78
C LYS A 409 -5.57 17.74 11.89
N HIS A 410 -4.46 17.80 12.63
CA HIS A 410 -4.25 16.95 13.81
C HIS A 410 -5.27 17.30 14.91
N GLN A 411 -6.37 16.56 14.97
CA GLN A 411 -7.40 16.78 15.98
C GLN A 411 -6.94 16.22 17.33
N VAL A 412 -6.34 15.03 17.32
CA VAL A 412 -5.79 14.39 18.52
C VAL A 412 -4.58 13.52 18.19
N LYS A 413 -3.55 13.54 19.05
CA LYS A 413 -2.38 12.67 18.95
C LYS A 413 -2.73 11.29 19.53
N THR A 414 -2.48 10.22 18.78
CA THR A 414 -2.71 8.83 19.22
C THR A 414 -1.40 8.11 19.53
N LYS A 415 -0.32 8.51 18.85
CA LYS A 415 1.05 8.02 19.07
C LYS A 415 2.08 9.05 18.61
N GLU A 416 3.36 8.81 18.86
CA GLU A 416 4.42 9.58 18.21
C GLU A 416 4.29 9.47 16.68
N ASN A 417 4.32 10.60 15.98
CA ASN A 417 4.09 10.70 14.53
C ASN A 417 2.76 10.09 14.04
N LYS A 418 1.77 9.89 14.92
CA LYS A 418 0.44 9.39 14.57
C LYS A 418 -0.67 10.18 15.25
N TYR A 419 -1.64 10.60 14.46
CA TYR A 419 -2.76 11.43 14.90
C TYR A 419 -4.08 10.87 14.36
N PHE A 420 -5.19 11.42 14.82
CA PHE A 420 -6.49 11.27 14.20
C PHE A 420 -6.94 12.62 13.65
N GLY A 421 -7.37 12.62 12.39
CA GLY A 421 -8.05 13.74 11.73
C GLY A 421 -9.57 13.63 11.92
N LEU A 422 -10.34 14.10 10.93
CA LEU A 422 -11.78 13.83 10.88
C LEU A 422 -12.06 12.59 10.02
N GLY A 423 -12.19 11.44 10.68
CA GLY A 423 -12.51 10.15 10.05
C GLY A 423 -11.31 9.32 9.59
N TRP A 424 -10.08 9.79 9.80
CA TRP A 424 -8.85 9.15 9.32
C TRP A 424 -7.77 9.11 10.40
N GLU A 425 -7.07 7.99 10.51
CA GLU A 425 -5.74 7.97 11.10
C GLU A 425 -4.77 8.72 10.18
N MET A 426 -3.84 9.46 10.77
CA MET A 426 -2.84 10.23 10.08
C MET A 426 -1.44 9.82 10.53
N TYR A 427 -0.59 9.44 9.58
CA TYR A 427 0.81 9.11 9.81
C TYR A 427 1.67 10.26 9.29
N GLU A 428 2.45 10.89 10.15
CA GLU A 428 3.46 11.87 9.75
C GLU A 428 4.73 11.15 9.29
N LEU A 429 5.18 11.46 8.08
CA LEU A 429 6.33 10.84 7.44
C LEU A 429 7.43 11.86 7.20
N ALA A 430 8.62 11.38 6.82
CA ALA A 430 9.76 12.22 6.48
C ALA A 430 9.43 13.23 5.35
N ASN A 431 10.17 14.34 5.32
CA ASN A 431 10.02 15.43 4.33
C ASN A 431 8.63 16.09 4.34
N GLY A 432 7.92 15.98 5.47
CA GLY A 432 6.57 16.48 5.65
C GLY A 432 5.51 15.73 4.84
N ASP A 433 5.81 14.55 4.30
CA ASP A 433 4.78 13.70 3.71
C ASP A 433 3.86 13.12 4.78
N TYR A 434 2.66 12.70 4.40
CA TYR A 434 1.73 12.08 5.34
C TYR A 434 0.80 11.09 4.64
N ALA A 435 0.35 10.10 5.40
CA ALA A 435 -0.67 9.14 4.96
C ALA A 435 -1.98 9.36 5.72
N LEU A 436 -3.10 9.25 5.02
CA LEU A 436 -4.40 8.99 5.64
C LEU A 436 -4.67 7.49 5.57
N SER A 437 -5.16 6.92 6.67
CA SER A 437 -5.34 5.49 6.83
C SER A 437 -6.56 5.17 7.66
N HIS A 438 -7.10 3.97 7.44
CA HIS A 438 -8.04 3.35 8.36
C HIS A 438 -7.93 1.83 8.21
N GLY A 439 -8.15 1.09 9.30
CA GLY A 439 -8.27 -0.36 9.29
C GLY A 439 -9.68 -0.84 9.59
N GLY A 440 -9.96 -2.10 9.31
CA GLY A 440 -11.19 -2.79 9.67
C GLY A 440 -10.90 -4.21 10.14
N ALA A 441 -11.59 -4.65 11.19
CA ALA A 441 -11.43 -5.98 11.75
C ALA A 441 -12.73 -6.47 12.38
N ASP A 442 -13.26 -7.54 11.81
CA ASP A 442 -14.32 -8.38 12.39
C ASP A 442 -13.83 -9.84 12.47
N GLU A 443 -14.67 -10.74 12.95
CA GLU A 443 -14.49 -12.18 12.81
C GLU A 443 -14.37 -12.54 11.33
N GLY A 444 -13.25 -13.16 10.95
CA GLY A 444 -12.96 -13.55 9.58
C GLY A 444 -12.73 -12.39 8.62
N VAL A 445 -12.48 -11.17 9.09
CA VAL A 445 -12.26 -9.99 8.24
C VAL A 445 -11.09 -9.18 8.74
N LYS A 446 -10.17 -8.83 7.82
CA LYS A 446 -9.08 -7.88 8.08
C LYS A 446 -8.90 -7.00 6.85
N THR A 447 -9.07 -5.69 7.02
CA THR A 447 -8.96 -4.69 5.94
C THR A 447 -8.07 -3.52 6.35
N LEU A 448 -7.34 -2.96 5.41
CA LEU A 448 -6.43 -1.83 5.64
C LEU A 448 -6.32 -0.98 4.38
N VAL A 449 -6.34 0.33 4.54
CA VAL A 449 -6.15 1.28 3.43
C VAL A 449 -5.17 2.37 3.80
N PHE A 450 -4.41 2.82 2.81
CA PHE A 450 -3.57 4.02 2.87
C PHE A 450 -3.78 4.88 1.64
N ILE A 451 -3.85 6.19 1.81
CA ILE A 451 -3.71 7.17 0.72
C ILE A 451 -2.70 8.25 1.12
N PHE A 452 -1.98 8.76 0.13
CA PHE A 452 -0.92 9.75 0.31
C PHE A 452 -1.27 11.00 -0.50
N PRO A 453 -1.90 12.02 0.12
CA PRO A 453 -2.41 13.18 -0.61
C PRO A 453 -1.35 13.93 -1.41
N LYS A 454 -0.10 14.00 -0.93
CA LYS A 454 0.98 14.72 -1.62
C LYS A 454 1.46 14.02 -2.88
N THR A 455 1.69 12.70 -2.82
CA THR A 455 2.18 11.92 -3.97
C THR A 455 1.05 11.34 -4.82
N ARG A 456 -0.20 11.45 -4.34
CA ARG A 456 -1.40 10.93 -4.99
C ARG A 456 -1.34 9.41 -5.21
N GLU A 457 -0.83 8.72 -4.21
CA GLU A 457 -0.69 7.26 -4.19
C GLU A 457 -1.65 6.66 -3.16
N GLY A 458 -1.88 5.35 -3.25
CA GLY A 458 -2.64 4.62 -2.24
C GLY A 458 -2.57 3.12 -2.43
N LEU A 459 -2.99 2.41 -1.39
CA LEU A 459 -3.02 0.95 -1.29
C LEU A 459 -4.28 0.56 -0.51
N LEU A 460 -5.01 -0.44 -1.03
CA LEU A 460 -6.14 -1.07 -0.35
C LEU A 460 -5.84 -2.56 -0.21
N ILE A 461 -6.15 -3.13 0.94
CA ILE A 461 -5.93 -4.54 1.25
C ILE A 461 -7.18 -5.08 1.95
N PHE A 462 -7.92 -5.99 1.32
CA PHE A 462 -9.07 -6.68 1.92
C PHE A 462 -8.79 -8.19 2.01
N THR A 463 -9.06 -8.79 3.16
CA THR A 463 -8.91 -10.23 3.37
C THR A 463 -10.10 -10.78 4.14
N ASN A 464 -10.44 -12.05 3.89
CA ASN A 464 -11.56 -12.75 4.51
C ASN A 464 -11.08 -13.83 5.52
N ALA A 465 -10.07 -13.50 6.33
CA ALA A 465 -9.61 -14.38 7.40
C ALA A 465 -9.18 -13.60 8.65
N ASP A 466 -9.32 -14.22 9.83
CA ASP A 466 -8.80 -13.70 11.10
C ASP A 466 -7.30 -13.39 11.02
N ASP A 467 -6.55 -14.27 10.37
CA ASP A 467 -5.11 -14.16 10.14
C ASP A 467 -4.75 -13.28 8.94
N GLY A 468 -5.73 -12.62 8.32
CA GLY A 468 -5.54 -11.76 7.15
C GLY A 468 -4.57 -10.60 7.37
N TYR A 469 -4.37 -10.16 8.62
CA TYR A 469 -3.39 -9.13 8.98
C TYR A 469 -1.95 -9.52 8.62
N LYS A 470 -1.64 -10.81 8.47
CA LYS A 470 -0.32 -11.29 8.01
C LYS A 470 0.06 -10.73 6.64
N ALA A 471 -0.92 -10.33 5.83
CA ALA A 471 -0.68 -9.74 4.52
C ALA A 471 -0.20 -8.28 4.60
N TYR A 472 -0.45 -7.58 5.72
CA TYR A 472 -0.21 -6.14 5.81
C TYR A 472 1.26 -5.77 5.70
N ASP A 473 2.13 -6.33 6.54
CA ASP A 473 3.55 -5.98 6.57
C ASP A 473 4.20 -6.19 5.19
N LEU A 474 3.91 -7.33 4.56
CA LEU A 474 4.42 -7.70 3.24
C LEU A 474 3.91 -6.76 2.14
N LEU A 475 2.60 -6.54 2.05
CA LEU A 475 1.99 -5.68 1.03
C LEU A 475 2.37 -4.22 1.22
N VAL A 476 2.38 -3.72 2.45
CA VAL A 476 2.76 -2.34 2.78
C VAL A 476 4.23 -2.09 2.41
N LYS A 477 5.16 -2.98 2.78
CA LYS A 477 6.56 -2.86 2.38
C LYS A 477 6.74 -2.95 0.86
N SER A 478 6.07 -3.91 0.22
CA SER A 478 6.24 -4.15 -1.22
C SER A 478 5.70 -3.00 -2.07
N TYR A 479 4.50 -2.50 -1.76
CA TYR A 479 3.82 -1.49 -2.58
C TYR A 479 4.10 -0.05 -2.15
N LEU A 480 4.44 0.22 -0.88
CA LEU A 480 4.70 1.56 -0.37
C LEU A 480 6.19 1.83 -0.08
N LYS A 481 7.05 0.81 -0.18
CA LYS A 481 8.51 0.92 -0.05
C LYS A 481 8.93 1.68 1.21
N ASP A 482 9.72 2.75 1.07
CA ASP A 482 10.22 3.56 2.18
C ASP A 482 9.10 4.16 3.04
N LYS A 483 7.95 4.50 2.44
CA LYS A 483 6.79 4.98 3.21
C LYS A 483 6.18 3.86 4.03
N GLY A 484 6.07 2.67 3.43
CA GLY A 484 5.62 1.47 4.14
C GLY A 484 6.49 1.15 5.34
N LYS A 485 7.82 1.21 5.16
CA LYS A 485 8.78 1.03 6.26
C LYS A 485 8.57 2.03 7.39
N GLN A 486 8.43 3.32 7.07
CA GLN A 486 8.18 4.37 8.06
C GLN A 486 6.86 4.16 8.82
N ILE A 487 5.79 3.80 8.13
CA ILE A 487 4.49 3.48 8.76
C ILE A 487 4.65 2.32 9.76
N ILE A 488 5.38 1.28 9.38
CA ILE A 488 5.63 0.12 10.23
C ILE A 488 6.50 0.49 11.42
N ASP A 489 7.53 1.34 11.23
CA ASP A 489 8.36 1.82 12.33
C ASP A 489 7.55 2.65 13.34
N ILE A 490 6.62 3.49 12.88
CA ILE A 490 5.65 4.22 13.74
C ILE A 490 4.77 3.24 14.53
N GLU A 491 4.23 2.21 13.88
CA GLU A 491 3.42 1.19 14.54
C GLU A 491 4.22 0.35 15.55
N MET A 492 5.50 0.10 15.28
CA MET A 492 6.38 -0.64 16.17
C MET A 492 7.05 0.24 17.24
N GLY A 493 6.88 1.56 17.18
CA GLY A 493 7.51 2.51 18.10
C GLY A 493 9.03 2.58 17.96
N LYS A 494 9.56 2.24 16.79
CA LYS A 494 10.99 2.37 16.47
C LYS A 494 11.28 3.82 16.09
N LYS A 495 12.34 4.38 16.66
CA LYS A 495 12.78 5.76 16.43
C LYS A 495 13.75 5.85 15.26
#